data_AF-A0A498R9G2-F1
#
_entry.id   AF-A0A498R9G2-F1
#
_cell.length_a   1.000
_cell.length_b   1.000
_cell.length_c   1.000
_cell.angle_alpha   90.00
_cell.angle_beta   90.00
_cell.angle_gamma   90.00
#
_symmetry.space_group_name_H-M   'P 1'
#
loop_
_entity.id
_entity.type
_entity.pdbx_description
1 polymer ?
#
loop_
_entity_poly.entity_id
_entity_poly.type
_entity_poly.pdbx_seq_one_letter_code
_entity_poly.pdbx_strand_id
1 'polypeptide(L)'
;MWLKVIGSILIITSGTCIGFKLAWRSSERPKQITQLINCLVSLKSYINYVAAPLPEALEKCAAGMEGSVADLFRDIATLLRQKGWLSPLEVMQQKLKENQNRLCLNKPEIEILFNLAANLGTTDRQEQFQYLSLAQEELRKIEREALSFKEQNVKMYRYLGICSGLALVIILI
;
A
#
# COMPACT_ATOMS: atom_id res chain seq x y z
N MET A 1 24.90 32.61 21.10
CA MET A 1 24.61 31.35 21.82
C MET A 1 23.22 30.80 21.52
N TRP A 2 22.15 31.59 21.67
CA TRP A 2 20.77 31.18 21.38
C TRP A 2 20.54 30.56 19.99
N LEU A 3 21.13 31.15 18.94
CA LEU A 3 21.01 30.63 17.57
C LEU A 3 21.57 29.20 17.41
N LYS A 4 22.68 28.88 18.08
CA LYS A 4 23.28 27.53 18.08
C LYS A 4 22.33 26.52 18.74
N VAL A 5 21.72 26.89 19.87
CA VAL A 5 20.77 26.02 20.60
C VAL A 5 19.53 25.73 19.77
N ILE A 6 18.94 26.75 19.15
CA ILE A 6 17.74 26.61 18.31
C ILE A 6 18.04 25.75 17.07
N GLY A 7 19.18 26.00 16.41
CA GLY A 7 19.63 25.21 15.26
C GLY A 7 19.82 23.74 15.61
N SER A 8 20.46 23.44 16.74
CA SER A 8 20.67 22.07 17.18
C SER A 8 19.37 21.33 17.47
N ILE A 9 18.39 21.99 18.10
CA ILE A 9 17.07 21.41 18.36
C ILE A 9 16.34 21.11 17.03
N LEU A 10 16.40 22.01 16.05
CA LEU A 10 15.77 21.80 14.74
C LEU A 10 16.38 20.62 13.98
N ILE A 11 17.70 20.45 14.03
CA ILE A 11 18.39 19.33 13.38
C ILE A 11 18.01 17.99 14.02
N ILE A 12 18.01 17.92 15.36
CA ILE A 12 17.65 16.69 16.06
C ILE A 12 16.18 16.32 15.80
N THR A 13 15.27 17.29 15.88
CA THR A 13 13.84 17.04 15.68
C THR A 13 13.52 16.62 14.24
N SER A 14 14.16 17.22 13.24
CA SER A 14 13.99 16.83 11.83
C SER A 14 14.52 15.42 11.56
N GLY A 15 15.75 15.08 12.02
CA GLY A 15 16.31 13.74 11.90
C GLY A 15 15.43 12.67 12.58
N THR A 16 14.96 12.98 13.79
CA THR A 16 14.03 12.09 14.53
C THR A 16 12.72 11.90 13.78
N CYS A 17 12.12 12.98 13.27
CA CYS A 17 10.87 12.93 12.51
C CYS A 17 11.00 12.05 11.25
N ILE A 18 12.12 12.18 10.51
CA ILE A 18 12.42 11.35 9.35
C ILE A 18 12.52 9.87 9.75
N GLY A 19 13.31 9.54 10.78
CA GLY A 19 13.47 8.17 11.26
C GLY A 19 12.14 7.53 11.70
N PHE A 20 11.30 8.29 12.40
CA PHE A 20 9.97 7.83 12.81
C PHE A 20 9.02 7.65 11.61
N LYS A 21 9.07 8.53 10.61
CA LYS A 21 8.27 8.41 9.38
C LYS A 21 8.63 7.16 8.58
N LEU A 22 9.92 6.86 8.43
CA LEU A 22 10.37 5.61 7.79
C LEU A 22 9.90 4.39 8.58
N ALA A 23 10.09 4.39 9.91
CA ALA A 23 9.65 3.32 10.78
C ALA A 23 8.13 3.06 10.71
N TRP A 24 7.33 4.14 10.63
CA TRP A 24 5.89 4.04 10.45
C TRP A 24 5.54 3.43 9.09
N ARG A 25 6.11 3.93 7.99
CA ARG A 25 5.88 3.38 6.64
C ARG A 25 6.24 1.90 6.55
N SER A 26 7.37 1.49 7.14
CA SER A 26 7.78 0.08 7.21
C SER A 26 6.84 -0.79 8.06
N SER A 27 6.19 -0.21 9.06
CA SER A 27 5.20 -0.91 9.89
C SER A 27 3.83 -1.01 9.23
N GLU A 28 3.48 -0.05 8.38
CA GLU A 28 2.17 0.05 7.75
C GLU A 28 2.09 -0.75 6.45
N ARG A 29 3.19 -0.82 5.68
CA ARG A 29 3.29 -1.62 4.45
C ARG A 29 2.76 -3.05 4.58
N PRO A 30 3.22 -3.90 5.53
CA PRO A 30 2.72 -5.27 5.64
C PRO A 30 1.21 -5.32 5.92
N LYS A 31 0.66 -4.39 6.72
CA LYS A 31 -0.79 -4.35 6.97
C LYS A 31 -1.58 -4.08 5.69
N GLN A 32 -1.10 -3.13 4.87
CA GLN A 32 -1.75 -2.82 3.60
C GLN A 32 -1.68 -4.01 2.63
N ILE A 33 -0.57 -4.76 2.62
CA ILE A 33 -0.45 -6.00 1.83
C ILE A 33 -1.46 -7.05 2.32
N THR A 34 -1.59 -7.25 3.64
CA THR A 34 -2.60 -8.15 4.21
C THR A 34 -4.01 -7.75 3.78
N GLN A 35 -4.33 -6.45 3.81
CA GLN A 35 -5.62 -5.94 3.34
C GLN A 35 -5.86 -6.22 1.85
N LEU A 36 -4.84 -6.03 1.00
CA LEU A 36 -4.92 -6.41 -0.42
C LEU A 36 -5.22 -7.91 -0.57
N ILE A 37 -4.48 -8.77 0.12
CA ILE A 37 -4.67 -10.24 0.06
C ILE A 37 -6.10 -10.62 0.47
N ASN A 38 -6.60 -10.07 1.57
CA ASN A 38 -7.95 -10.34 2.06
C ASN A 38 -9.03 -9.87 1.07
N CYS A 39 -8.80 -8.71 0.44
CA CYS A 39 -9.67 -8.20 -0.61
C CYS A 39 -9.66 -9.13 -1.83
N LEU A 40 -8.51 -9.62 -2.27
CA LEU A 40 -8.42 -10.55 -3.40
C LEU A 40 -9.11 -11.89 -3.10
N VAL A 41 -9.02 -12.40 -1.87
CA VAL A 41 -9.73 -13.61 -1.43
C VAL A 41 -11.25 -13.40 -1.52
N SER A 42 -11.73 -12.26 -1.03
CA SER A 42 -13.14 -11.90 -1.07
C SER A 42 -13.62 -11.70 -2.52
N LEU A 43 -12.84 -11.01 -3.34
CA LEU A 43 -13.12 -10.75 -4.75
C LEU A 43 -13.24 -12.06 -5.54
N LYS A 44 -12.35 -13.03 -5.27
CA LYS A 44 -12.40 -14.38 -5.84
C LYS A 44 -13.72 -15.09 -5.49
N SER A 45 -14.22 -14.92 -4.26
CA SER A 45 -15.51 -15.48 -3.86
C SER A 45 -16.69 -14.82 -4.57
N TYR A 46 -16.70 -13.48 -4.64
CA TYR A 46 -17.78 -12.72 -5.27
C TYR A 46 -17.84 -12.92 -6.80
N ILE A 47 -16.68 -12.92 -7.46
CA ILE A 47 -16.61 -13.14 -8.90
C ILE A 47 -16.94 -14.59 -9.23
N ASN A 48 -16.48 -15.57 -8.46
CA ASN A 48 -16.65 -16.98 -8.83
C ASN A 48 -17.99 -17.59 -8.41
N TYR A 49 -18.55 -17.22 -7.26
CA TYR A 49 -19.77 -17.84 -6.74
C TYR A 49 -21.00 -16.93 -6.81
N VAL A 50 -20.82 -15.64 -6.53
CA VAL A 50 -21.94 -14.68 -6.47
C VAL A 50 -22.25 -14.08 -7.85
N ALA A 51 -21.32 -14.22 -8.82
CA ALA A 51 -21.41 -13.61 -10.16
C ALA A 51 -21.68 -12.10 -10.11
N ALA A 52 -21.21 -11.43 -9.06
CA ALA A 52 -21.39 -9.99 -8.89
C ALA A 52 -20.55 -9.22 -9.93
N PRO A 53 -21.07 -8.13 -10.50
CA PRO A 53 -20.26 -7.22 -11.32
C PRO A 53 -19.05 -6.72 -10.55
N LEU A 54 -17.91 -6.56 -11.23
CA LEU A 54 -16.63 -6.14 -10.62
C LEU A 54 -16.76 -4.91 -9.69
N PRO A 55 -17.48 -3.83 -10.06
CA PRO A 55 -17.64 -2.67 -9.17
C PRO A 55 -18.33 -3.02 -7.85
N GLU A 56 -19.37 -3.86 -7.89
CA GLU A 56 -20.11 -4.29 -6.70
C GLU A 56 -19.26 -5.22 -5.82
N ALA A 57 -18.49 -6.11 -6.44
CA ALA A 57 -17.60 -7.00 -5.74
C ALA A 57 -16.49 -6.23 -5.00
N LEU A 58 -15.90 -5.21 -5.63
CA LEU A 58 -14.91 -4.32 -5.02
C LEU A 58 -15.48 -3.51 -3.85
N GLU A 59 -16.70 -2.98 -4.01
CA GLU A 59 -17.41 -2.23 -2.96
C GLU A 59 -17.69 -3.12 -1.73
N LYS A 60 -18.16 -4.36 -1.95
CA LYS A 60 -18.38 -5.35 -0.90
C LYS A 60 -17.09 -5.74 -0.17
N CYS A 61 -15.96 -5.83 -0.88
CA CYS A 61 -14.68 -6.08 -0.24
C CYS A 61 -14.23 -4.91 0.63
N ALA A 62 -14.40 -3.68 0.15
CA ALA A 62 -14.04 -2.47 0.89
C ALA A 62 -14.91 -2.24 2.13
N ALA A 63 -16.16 -2.72 2.15
CA ALA A 63 -17.08 -2.51 3.27
C ALA A 63 -16.64 -3.15 4.59
N GLY A 64 -15.86 -4.24 4.54
CA GLY A 64 -15.32 -4.93 5.72
C GLY A 64 -13.93 -4.47 6.15
N MET A 65 -13.41 -3.39 5.57
CA MET A 65 -12.04 -2.91 5.77
C MET A 65 -12.02 -1.41 6.07
N GLU A 66 -10.98 -0.96 6.78
CA GLU A 66 -10.71 0.45 7.04
C GLU A 66 -9.33 0.87 6.53
N GLY A 67 -9.14 2.17 6.29
CA GLY A 67 -7.87 2.76 5.90
C GLY A 67 -7.64 2.87 4.39
N SER A 68 -6.42 3.26 4.00
CA SER A 68 -6.09 3.68 2.62
C SER A 68 -6.38 2.63 1.54
N VAL A 69 -6.29 1.33 1.88
CA VAL A 69 -6.60 0.25 0.93
C VAL A 69 -8.10 0.12 0.70
N ALA A 70 -8.92 0.27 1.74
CA ALA A 70 -10.37 0.27 1.62
C ALA A 70 -10.85 1.45 0.76
N ASP A 71 -10.26 2.64 0.99
CA ASP A 71 -10.56 3.83 0.19
C ASP A 71 -10.16 3.65 -1.27
N LEU A 72 -9.00 3.05 -1.55
CA LEU A 72 -8.56 2.72 -2.92
C LEU A 72 -9.61 1.83 -3.63
N PHE A 73 -10.07 0.76 -3.00
CA PHE A 73 -11.05 -0.14 -3.61
C PHE A 73 -12.42 0.52 -3.80
N ARG A 74 -12.85 1.36 -2.86
CA ARG A 74 -14.09 2.15 -2.97
C ARG A 74 -14.01 3.16 -4.12
N ASP A 75 -12.87 3.82 -4.27
CA ASP A 75 -12.61 4.77 -5.36
C ASP A 75 -12.61 4.09 -6.73
N ILE A 76 -12.01 2.90 -6.84
CA ILE A 76 -12.01 2.09 -8.07
C ILE A 76 -13.44 1.64 -8.41
N ALA A 77 -14.18 1.11 -7.43
CA ALA A 77 -15.57 0.69 -7.61
C ALA A 77 -16.45 1.84 -8.10
N THR A 78 -16.31 3.01 -7.47
CA THR A 78 -17.06 4.22 -7.82
C THR A 78 -16.74 4.68 -9.24
N LEU A 79 -15.46 4.71 -9.61
CA LEU A 79 -15.05 5.19 -10.93
C LEU A 79 -15.49 4.21 -12.03
N LEU A 80 -15.40 2.90 -11.81
CA LEU A 80 -15.91 1.91 -12.76
C LEU A 80 -17.42 2.00 -12.94
N ARG A 81 -18.17 2.25 -11.85
CA ARG A 81 -19.63 2.43 -11.91
C ARG A 81 -20.02 3.70 -12.69
N GLN A 82 -19.27 4.80 -12.51
CA GLN A 82 -19.54 6.08 -13.19
C GLN A 82 -19.05 6.11 -14.64
N LYS A 83 -17.94 5.42 -14.93
CA LYS A 83 -17.26 5.42 -16.23
C LYS A 83 -17.04 3.99 -16.73
N GLY A 84 -18.13 3.29 -17.03
CA GLY A 84 -18.10 1.90 -17.50
C GLY A 84 -17.42 1.66 -18.85
N TRP A 85 -16.96 2.72 -19.53
CA TRP A 85 -16.16 2.64 -20.77
C TRP A 85 -14.65 2.57 -20.51
N LEU A 86 -14.19 2.87 -19.29
CA LEU A 86 -12.78 2.71 -18.91
C LEU A 86 -12.49 1.27 -18.55
N SER A 87 -11.31 0.79 -18.96
CA SER A 87 -10.81 -0.51 -18.55
C SER A 87 -10.46 -0.53 -17.04
N PRO A 88 -10.56 -1.69 -16.37
CA PRO A 88 -10.13 -1.82 -14.98
C PRO A 88 -8.66 -1.41 -14.76
N LEU A 89 -7.79 -1.64 -15.74
CA LEU A 89 -6.40 -1.21 -15.72
C LEU A 89 -6.26 0.32 -15.65
N GLU A 90 -6.97 1.06 -16.51
CA GLU A 90 -6.90 2.53 -16.54
C GLU A 90 -7.39 3.13 -15.21
N VAL A 91 -8.50 2.60 -14.69
CA VAL A 91 -9.04 3.04 -13.38
C VAL A 91 -8.05 2.74 -12.25
N MET A 92 -7.48 1.54 -12.22
CA MET A 92 -6.49 1.13 -11.23
C MET A 92 -5.25 2.02 -11.27
N GLN A 93 -4.71 2.31 -12.46
CA GLN A 93 -3.57 3.21 -12.67
C GLN A 93 -3.86 4.62 -12.17
N GLN A 94 -5.02 5.17 -12.53
CA GLN A 94 -5.44 6.49 -12.08
C GLN A 94 -5.54 6.54 -10.55
N LYS A 95 -6.24 5.58 -9.94
CA LYS A 95 -6.51 5.59 -8.49
C LYS A 95 -5.28 5.27 -7.64
N LEU A 96 -4.38 4.42 -8.10
CA LEU A 96 -3.09 4.20 -7.43
C LEU A 96 -2.21 5.45 -7.47
N LYS A 97 -2.20 6.18 -8.59
CA LYS A 97 -1.45 7.44 -8.71
C LYS A 97 -2.02 8.54 -7.82
N GLU A 98 -3.34 8.68 -7.75
CA GLU A 98 -4.03 9.63 -6.86
C GLU A 98 -3.76 9.33 -5.37
N ASN A 99 -3.69 8.04 -5.00
CA ASN A 99 -3.51 7.60 -3.61
C ASN A 99 -2.06 7.28 -3.20
N GLN A 100 -1.06 7.53 -4.06
CA GLN A 100 0.35 7.15 -3.82
C GLN A 100 0.93 7.68 -2.48
N ASN A 101 0.45 8.83 -2.01
CA ASN A 101 0.92 9.45 -0.77
C ASN A 101 0.31 8.83 0.49
N ARG A 102 -0.84 8.15 0.35
CA ARG A 102 -1.57 7.49 1.44
C ARG A 102 -1.27 5.99 1.51
N LEU A 103 -0.82 5.42 0.39
CA LEU A 103 -0.43 4.03 0.28
C LEU A 103 1.06 3.84 0.62
N CYS A 104 1.33 2.76 1.34
CA CYS A 104 2.66 2.28 1.71
C CYS A 104 3.10 1.10 0.82
N LEU A 105 2.59 1.04 -0.41
CA LEU A 105 2.94 0.04 -1.41
C LEU A 105 4.25 0.42 -2.11
N ASN A 106 5.02 -0.59 -2.49
CA ASN A 106 6.21 -0.44 -3.32
C ASN A 106 5.90 -0.90 -4.76
N LYS A 107 6.91 -0.82 -5.63
CA LYS A 107 6.77 -1.20 -7.05
C LYS A 107 6.24 -2.63 -7.26
N PRO A 108 6.71 -3.66 -6.54
CA PRO A 108 6.23 -5.04 -6.76
C PRO A 108 4.73 -5.18 -6.55
N GLU A 109 4.19 -4.59 -5.47
CA GLU A 109 2.75 -4.63 -5.18
C GLU A 109 1.93 -3.91 -6.26
N ILE A 110 2.43 -2.76 -6.73
CA ILE A 110 1.78 -1.98 -7.78
C ILE A 110 1.76 -2.74 -9.11
N GLU A 111 2.86 -3.38 -9.48
CA GLU A 111 2.97 -4.19 -10.70
C GLU A 111 2.02 -5.39 -10.66
N ILE A 112 1.89 -6.07 -9.53
CA ILE A 112 0.93 -7.16 -9.34
C ILE A 112 -0.51 -6.65 -9.51
N LEU A 113 -0.85 -5.50 -8.92
CA LEU A 113 -2.18 -4.91 -9.06
C LEU A 113 -2.47 -4.50 -10.51
N PHE A 114 -1.50 -3.98 -11.25
CA PHE A 114 -1.65 -3.66 -12.67
C PHE A 114 -1.82 -4.92 -13.53
N ASN A 115 -1.02 -5.95 -13.31
CA ASN A 115 -1.16 -7.21 -14.02
C ASN A 115 -2.53 -7.84 -13.75
N LEU A 116 -3.00 -7.81 -12.49
CA LEU A 116 -4.35 -8.26 -12.16
C LEU A 116 -5.42 -7.43 -12.89
N ALA A 117 -5.31 -6.10 -12.85
CA ALA A 117 -6.28 -5.19 -13.46
C ALA A 117 -6.37 -5.34 -14.98
N ALA A 118 -5.24 -5.61 -15.65
CA ALA A 118 -5.20 -5.83 -17.11
C ALA A 118 -5.98 -7.09 -17.54
N ASN A 119 -6.10 -8.08 -16.65
CA ASN A 119 -6.78 -9.35 -16.89
C ASN A 119 -8.18 -9.41 -16.27
N LEU A 120 -8.60 -8.38 -15.53
CA LEU A 120 -9.96 -8.27 -15.02
C LEU A 120 -10.89 -7.75 -16.13
N GLY A 121 -11.93 -8.51 -16.46
CA GLY A 121 -12.97 -8.10 -17.42
C GLY A 121 -12.66 -8.36 -18.90
N THR A 122 -11.45 -8.80 -19.23
CA THR A 122 -11.02 -9.14 -20.61
C THR A 122 -10.98 -10.65 -20.86
N THR A 123 -10.88 -11.45 -19.80
CA THR A 123 -10.73 -12.91 -19.85
C THR A 123 -11.91 -13.65 -19.23
N ASP A 124 -12.04 -14.95 -19.53
CA ASP A 124 -13.10 -15.78 -18.94
C ASP A 124 -12.94 -15.92 -17.41
N ARG A 125 -14.04 -16.24 -16.73
CA ARG A 125 -14.13 -16.37 -15.27
C ARG A 125 -13.07 -17.34 -14.70
N GLN A 126 -12.79 -18.44 -15.39
CA GLN A 126 -11.80 -19.42 -14.94
C GLN A 126 -10.37 -18.85 -15.02
N GLU A 127 -10.06 -18.06 -16.04
CA GLU A 127 -8.77 -17.39 -16.17
C GLU A 127 -8.62 -16.26 -15.14
N GLN A 128 -9.65 -15.44 -14.94
CA GLN A 128 -9.67 -14.43 -13.88
C GLN A 128 -9.41 -15.02 -12.50
N PHE A 129 -9.94 -16.22 -12.22
CA PHE A 129 -9.68 -16.95 -10.98
C PHE A 129 -8.19 -17.33 -10.84
N GLN A 130 -7.54 -17.75 -11.92
CA GLN A 130 -6.11 -18.06 -11.91
C GLN A 130 -5.30 -16.78 -11.66
N TYR A 131 -5.58 -15.68 -12.35
CA TYR A 131 -4.91 -14.40 -12.11
C TYR A 131 -5.07 -13.90 -10.67
N LEU A 132 -6.27 -14.00 -10.09
CA LEU A 132 -6.49 -13.67 -8.69
C LEU A 132 -5.67 -14.55 -7.74
N SER A 133 -5.53 -15.84 -8.05
CA SER A 133 -4.78 -16.79 -7.24
C SER A 133 -3.27 -16.52 -7.31
N LEU A 134 -2.75 -16.23 -8.50
CA LEU A 134 -1.36 -15.86 -8.71
C LEU A 134 -1.02 -14.58 -7.97
N ALA A 135 -1.83 -13.52 -8.12
CA ALA A 135 -1.63 -12.26 -7.43
C ALA A 135 -1.66 -12.42 -5.89
N GLN A 136 -2.54 -13.27 -5.35
CA GLN A 136 -2.55 -13.60 -3.93
C GLN A 136 -1.25 -14.28 -3.47
N GLU A 137 -0.73 -15.24 -4.23
CA GLU A 137 0.49 -15.95 -3.87
C GLU A 137 1.72 -15.02 -3.90
N GLU A 138 1.82 -14.17 -4.93
CA GLU A 138 2.88 -13.17 -5.06
C GLU A 138 2.83 -12.15 -3.91
N LEU A 139 1.65 -11.62 -3.59
CA LEU A 139 1.48 -10.71 -2.46
C LEU A 139 1.82 -11.38 -1.12
N ARG A 140 1.52 -12.66 -0.92
CA ARG A 140 1.92 -13.41 0.29
C ARG A 140 3.44 -13.58 0.39
N LYS A 141 4.14 -13.73 -0.73
CA LYS A 141 5.61 -13.75 -0.75
C LYS A 141 6.15 -12.39 -0.28
N ILE A 142 5.65 -11.30 -0.86
CA ILE A 142 6.04 -9.93 -0.51
C ILE A 142 5.66 -9.59 0.94
N GLU A 143 4.51 -10.06 1.43
CA GLU A 143 4.07 -9.85 2.82
C GLU A 143 5.07 -10.43 3.82
N ARG A 144 5.56 -11.66 3.59
CA ARG A 144 6.56 -12.30 4.45
C ARG A 144 7.87 -11.53 4.47
N GLU A 145 8.31 -11.04 3.31
CA GLU A 145 9.48 -10.17 3.21
C GLU A 145 9.28 -8.82 3.92
N ALA A 146 8.09 -8.22 3.80
CA ALA A 146 7.77 -6.97 4.46
C ALA A 146 7.69 -7.13 6.00
N LEU A 147 7.19 -8.27 6.49
CA LEU A 147 7.16 -8.61 7.91
C LEU A 147 8.57 -8.80 8.48
N SER A 148 9.41 -9.59 7.82
CA SER A 148 10.81 -9.80 8.26
C SER A 148 11.60 -8.48 8.24
N PHE A 149 11.39 -7.66 7.20
CA PHE A 149 11.99 -6.33 7.12
C PHE A 149 11.51 -5.41 8.25
N LYS A 150 10.21 -5.40 8.56
CA LYS A 150 9.64 -4.60 9.66
C LYS A 150 10.29 -4.96 11.00
N GLU A 151 10.38 -6.26 11.32
CA GLU A 151 10.93 -6.74 12.60
C GLU A 151 12.37 -6.30 12.81
N GLN A 152 13.18 -6.35 11.75
CA GLN A 152 14.61 -6.02 11.82
C GLN A 152 14.86 -4.49 11.77
N ASN A 153 14.08 -3.74 10.99
CA ASN A 153 14.46 -2.37 10.61
C ASN A 153 13.70 -1.26 11.34
N VAL A 154 12.53 -1.51 11.93
CA VAL A 154 11.72 -0.45 12.58
C VAL A 154 12.46 0.20 13.76
N LYS A 155 13.06 -0.62 14.63
CA LYS A 155 13.86 -0.10 15.76
C LYS A 155 15.07 0.65 15.24
N MET A 156 15.76 0.07 14.25
CA MET A 156 16.94 0.66 13.63
C MET A 156 16.65 2.06 13.04
N TYR A 157 15.57 2.23 12.28
CA TYR A 157 15.22 3.54 11.69
C TYR A 157 14.94 4.63 12.73
N ARG A 158 14.32 4.26 13.85
CA ARG A 158 14.11 5.21 14.96
C ARG A 158 15.44 5.65 15.57
N TYR A 159 16.34 4.70 15.81
CA TYR A 159 17.69 5.02 16.32
C TYR A 159 18.51 5.83 15.32
N LEU A 160 18.49 5.48 14.04
CA LEU A 160 19.24 6.19 12.99
C LEU A 160 18.79 7.66 12.87
N GLY A 161 17.50 7.94 13.02
CA GLY A 161 16.97 9.30 13.01
C GLY A 161 17.49 10.15 14.16
N ILE A 162 17.55 9.59 15.37
CA ILE A 162 18.08 10.27 16.55
C ILE A 162 19.60 10.45 16.44
N CYS A 163 20.32 9.38 16.10
CA CYS A 163 21.78 9.39 16.00
C CYS A 163 22.28 10.32 14.89
N SER A 164 21.62 10.38 13.73
CA SER A 164 22.01 11.28 12.65
C SER A 164 21.82 12.76 13.03
N GLY A 165 20.73 13.09 13.73
CA GLY A 165 20.53 14.42 14.29
C GLY A 165 21.61 14.81 15.29
N LEU A 166 21.96 13.91 16.22
CA LEU A 166 23.04 14.15 17.19
C LEU A 166 24.40 14.31 16.51
N ALA A 167 24.73 13.46 15.54
CA ALA A 167 26.00 13.52 14.81
C ALA A 167 26.15 14.85 14.06
N LEU A 168 25.10 15.32 13.37
CA LEU A 168 25.10 16.60 12.68
C LEU A 168 25.30 17.78 13.65
N VAL A 169 24.68 17.72 14.83
CA VAL A 169 24.88 18.73 15.86
C VAL A 169 26.33 18.76 16.36
N ILE A 170 26.97 17.61 16.57
CA ILE A 170 28.37 17.53 16.99
C ILE A 170 29.30 18.15 15.93
N ILE A 171 29.05 17.91 14.64
CA ILE A 171 29.86 18.47 13.54
C ILE A 171 29.69 19.99 13.42
N LEU A 172 28.51 20.51 13.72
CA LEU A 172 28.17 21.93 13.54
C LEU A 172 28.64 22.83 14.70
N ILE A 173 28.80 22.26 15.90
CA ILE A 173 29.16 23.01 17.13
C ILE A 173 30.58 23.53 17.06
#